data_AF-A0A7X9E4T6-F1
#
_entry.id   AF-A0A7X9E4T6-F1
#
_cell.length_a   1.000
_cell.length_b   1.000
_cell.length_c   1.000
_cell.angle_alpha   90.00
_cell.angle_beta   90.00
_cell.angle_gamma   90.00
#
_symmetry.space_group_name_H-M   'P 1'
#
loop_
_entity.id
_entity.type
_entity.pdbx_description
1 polymer ?
#
loop_
_entity_poly.entity_id
_entity_poly.type
_entity_poly.pdbx_seq_one_letter_code
_entity_poly.pdbx_strand_id
1 'polypeptide(L)'
;VPGVGRDFAFTEFAYKADLNKWSNPVKGTIGVYLINVKDRTPFDKNAFDNQKLSIKKELLQQKKNNYYNAWIQDLKKEADIVDNRYLFYR
;
A
#
# COMPACT_ATOMS: atom_id res chain seq x y z
N VAL A 1 10.68 16.46 2.57
CA VAL A 1 11.17 15.69 1.40
C VAL A 1 10.02 14.87 0.85
N PRO A 2 9.54 15.14 -0.36
CA PRO A 2 8.48 14.33 -0.98
C PRO A 2 8.88 12.84 -1.05
N GLY A 3 7.92 11.93 -0.83
CA GLY A 3 8.15 10.48 -0.98
C GLY A 3 8.76 9.74 0.21
N VAL A 4 9.30 10.44 1.21
CA VAL A 4 9.95 9.80 2.38
C VAL A 4 9.02 8.88 3.19
N GLY A 5 7.72 9.20 3.24
CA GLY A 5 6.71 8.37 3.91
C GLY A 5 6.40 7.05 3.19
N ARG A 6 6.93 6.82 1.98
CA ARG A 6 6.84 5.53 1.27
C ARG A 6 8.10 4.68 1.44
N ASP A 7 9.16 5.24 2.02
CA ASP A 7 10.39 4.49 2.29
C ASP A 7 10.19 3.63 3.55
N PHE A 8 10.31 2.31 3.36
CA PHE A 8 10.07 1.35 4.42
C PHE A 8 11.07 1.52 5.57
N ALA A 9 12.35 1.76 5.27
CA ALA A 9 13.38 1.91 6.31
C ALA A 9 13.11 3.14 7.19
N PHE A 10 12.66 4.23 6.57
CA PHE A 10 12.28 5.45 7.30
C PHE A 10 11.07 5.22 8.19
N THR A 11 9.99 4.68 7.62
CA THR A 11 8.72 4.48 8.32
C THR A 11 8.85 3.47 9.45
N GLU A 12 9.50 2.34 9.20
CA GLU A 12 9.75 1.31 10.22
C GLU A 12 10.53 1.87 11.42
N PHE A 13 11.61 2.61 11.17
CA PHE A 13 12.37 3.25 12.24
C PHE A 13 11.49 4.24 13.02
N ALA A 14 10.78 5.13 12.33
CA ALA A 14 9.94 6.14 12.96
C ALA A 14 8.83 5.54 13.84
N TYR A 15 8.29 4.37 13.47
CA TYR A 15 7.29 3.66 14.28
C TYR A 15 7.84 3.09 15.58
N LYS A 16 9.12 2.68 15.61
CA LYS A 16 9.75 2.02 16.76
C LYS A 16 10.58 2.96 17.63
N ALA A 17 11.01 4.09 17.09
CA ALA A 17 11.94 5.01 17.77
C ALA A 17 11.35 5.61 19.05
N ASP A 18 12.24 5.88 20.01
CA ASP A 18 11.93 6.69 21.18
C ASP A 18 11.66 8.14 20.76
N LEU A 19 10.76 8.80 21.49
CA LEU A 19 10.49 10.22 21.25
C LEU A 19 11.69 11.09 21.61
N ASN A 20 11.88 12.15 20.84
CA ASN A 20 12.90 13.19 21.01
C ASN A 20 14.36 12.73 20.94
N LYS A 21 14.62 11.47 20.58
CA LYS A 21 15.96 10.93 20.38
C LYS A 21 16.34 10.91 18.90
N TRP A 22 17.58 11.28 18.61
CA TRP A 22 18.12 11.15 17.26
C TRP A 22 18.46 9.69 16.95
N SER A 23 18.16 9.27 15.73
CA SER A 23 18.57 7.99 15.19
C SER A 23 20.07 7.94 14.93
N ASN A 24 20.61 6.73 14.84
CA ASN A 24 21.82 6.52 14.02
C ASN A 24 21.46 6.73 12.53
N PRO A 25 22.44 6.90 11.64
CA PRO A 25 22.17 7.02 10.21
C PRO A 25 21.36 5.81 9.70
N VAL A 26 20.13 6.07 9.23
CA VAL A 26 19.22 5.04 8.71
C VAL A 26 19.36 5.02 7.20
N LYS A 27 19.89 3.93 6.64
CA LYS A 27 19.99 3.77 5.19
C LYS A 27 18.60 3.45 4.61
N GLY A 28 18.08 4.35 3.80
CA GLY A 28 16.89 4.16 2.99
C GLY A 28 17.19 3.84 1.54
N THR A 29 16.14 3.81 0.73
CA THR A 29 16.23 3.49 -0.71
C THR A 29 16.77 4.66 -1.52
N ILE A 30 16.46 5.90 -1.11
CA ILE A 30 16.84 7.12 -1.83
C ILE A 30 17.93 7.93 -1.13
N GLY A 31 18.47 7.45 -0.02
CA GLY A 31 19.50 8.17 0.74
C GLY A 31 19.66 7.66 2.17
N VAL A 32 20.35 8.45 2.99
CA VAL A 32 20.56 8.18 4.41
C VAL A 32 19.81 9.23 5.23
N TYR A 33 19.04 8.78 6.22
CA TYR A 33 18.21 9.63 7.06
C TYR A 33 18.80 9.77 8.47
N LEU A 34 18.62 10.96 9.03
CA LEU A 34 18.74 11.20 10.46
C LEU A 34 17.35 11.58 10.98
N ILE A 35 16.79 10.76 11.86
CA ILE A 35 15.36 10.81 12.23
C ILE A 35 15.25 11.17 13.71
N ASN A 36 14.37 12.13 14.04
CA ASN A 36 14.00 12.45 15.42
C ASN A 36 12.46 12.54 15.48
N VAL A 37 11.85 11.56 16.14
CA VAL A 37 10.39 11.51 16.28
C VAL A 37 9.97 12.45 17.40
N LYS A 38 9.28 13.54 17.06
CA LYS A 38 8.85 14.55 18.04
C LYS A 38 7.57 14.18 18.77
N ASP A 39 6.62 13.62 18.04
CA ASP A 39 5.32 13.23 18.54
C ASP A 39 4.85 11.96 17.83
N ARG A 40 3.98 11.21 18.50
CA ARG A 40 3.33 10.03 17.93
C ARG A 40 1.87 10.03 18.35
N THR A 41 0.99 10.14 17.36
CA THR A 41 -0.45 10.02 17.59
C THR A 41 -0.77 8.64 18.13
N PRO A 42 -1.41 8.54 19.31
CA PRO A 42 -1.81 7.25 19.87
C PRO A 42 -2.94 6.64 19.04
N PHE A 43 -3.10 5.32 19.17
CA PHE A 43 -4.23 4.65 18.55
C PHE A 43 -5.54 5.09 19.21
N ASP A 44 -6.46 5.64 18.41
CA ASP A 44 -7.81 5.98 18.86
C ASP A 44 -8.77 4.82 18.54
N LYS A 45 -9.10 4.05 19.58
CA LYS A 45 -10.04 2.93 19.49
C LYS A 45 -11.44 3.37 19.08
N ASN A 46 -11.91 4.53 19.53
CA ASN A 46 -13.27 5.00 19.23
C ASN A 46 -13.37 5.42 17.76
N ALA A 47 -12.38 6.16 17.26
CA ALA A 47 -12.29 6.49 15.83
C ALA A 47 -12.20 5.23 14.97
N PHE A 48 -11.40 4.24 15.40
CA PHE A 48 -11.31 2.96 14.71
C PHE A 48 -12.65 2.22 14.69
N ASP A 49 -13.31 2.06 15.84
CA ASP A 49 -14.57 1.30 15.93
C ASP A 49 -15.67 1.93 15.05
N ASN A 50 -15.72 3.26 14.95
CA ASN A 50 -16.63 3.98 14.06
C ASN A 50 -16.36 3.70 12.57
N GLN A 51 -15.10 3.52 12.17
CA GLN A 51 -14.70 3.33 10.77
C GLN A 51 -14.49 1.86 10.38
N LYS A 52 -14.40 0.96 11.36
CA LYS A 52 -14.01 -0.46 11.21
C LYS A 52 -14.82 -1.18 10.13
N LEU A 53 -16.13 -0.98 10.10
CA LEU A 53 -17.00 -1.63 9.11
C LEU A 53 -16.74 -1.10 7.70
N SER A 54 -16.48 0.20 7.54
CA SER A 54 -16.12 0.81 6.26
C SER A 54 -14.79 0.26 5.75
N ILE A 55 -13.75 0.26 6.61
CA ILE A 55 -12.43 -0.30 6.30
C ILE A 55 -12.55 -1.77 5.90
N LYS A 56 -13.32 -2.57 6.65
CA LYS A 56 -13.54 -3.98 6.31
C LYS A 56 -14.20 -4.15 4.94
N LYS A 57 -15.22 -3.34 4.62
CA LYS A 57 -15.92 -3.38 3.33
C LYS A 57 -14.98 -3.02 2.19
N GLU A 58 -14.17 -1.98 2.36
CA GLU A 58 -13.18 -1.55 1.38
C GLU A 58 -12.13 -2.65 1.11
N LEU A 59 -11.53 -3.19 2.16
CA LEU A 59 -10.55 -4.28 2.05
C LEU A 59 -11.15 -5.52 1.39
N LEU A 60 -12.40 -5.87 1.70
CA LEU A 60 -13.09 -6.98 1.07
C LEU A 60 -13.30 -6.73 -0.43
N GLN A 61 -13.73 -5.53 -0.81
CA GLN A 61 -13.93 -5.17 -2.22
C GLN A 61 -12.62 -5.20 -2.99
N GLN A 62 -11.53 -4.65 -2.42
CA GLN A 62 -10.20 -4.70 -3.03
C GLN A 62 -9.76 -6.14 -3.28
N LYS A 63 -9.91 -7.04 -2.30
CA LYS A 63 -9.55 -8.45 -2.44
C LYS A 63 -10.39 -9.17 -3.51
N LYS A 64 -11.71 -8.92 -3.54
CA LYS A 64 -12.61 -9.47 -4.56
C LYS A 64 -12.19 -9.04 -5.97
N ASN A 65 -11.90 -7.76 -6.16
CA ASN A 65 -11.45 -7.23 -7.44
C ASN A 65 -10.12 -7.86 -7.88
N ASN A 66 -9.16 -7.98 -6.96
CA ASN A 66 -7.87 -8.61 -7.25
C ASN A 66 -8.03 -10.07 -7.68
N TYR A 67 -8.86 -10.83 -6.95
CA TYR A 67 -9.12 -12.23 -7.28
C TYR A 67 -9.83 -12.37 -8.63
N TYR A 68 -10.88 -11.57 -8.86
CA TYR A 68 -11.62 -11.59 -10.13
C TYR A 68 -10.71 -11.26 -11.31
N ASN A 69 -9.86 -10.24 -11.19
CA ASN A 69 -8.90 -9.88 -12.22
C ASN A 69 -7.91 -11.02 -12.50
N ALA A 70 -7.36 -11.64 -11.45
CA ALA A 70 -6.45 -12.79 -11.61
C ALA A 70 -7.16 -13.96 -12.33
N TRP A 71 -8.37 -14.30 -11.89
CA TRP A 71 -9.17 -15.36 -12.50
C TRP A 71 -9.46 -15.12 -13.98
N ILE A 72 -9.84 -13.89 -14.36
CA ILE A 72 -10.05 -13.53 -15.78
C ILE A 72 -8.75 -13.60 -16.59
N GLN A 73 -7.61 -13.22 -16.00
CA GLN A 73 -6.31 -13.33 -16.68
C GLN A 73 -5.94 -14.79 -16.93
N ASP A 74 -6.22 -15.68 -15.99
CA ASP A 74 -5.92 -17.10 -16.16
C ASP A 74 -6.85 -17.75 -17.18
N LEU A 75 -8.15 -17.45 -17.15
CA LEU A 75 -9.09 -17.88 -18.20
C LEU A 75 -8.67 -17.42 -19.60
N LYS A 76 -8.17 -16.19 -19.73
CA LYS A 76 -7.68 -15.66 -21.01
C LYS A 76 -6.42 -16.37 -21.52
N LYS A 77 -5.56 -16.87 -20.63
CA LYS A 77 -4.37 -17.64 -21.02
C LYS A 77 -4.73 -19.03 -21.51
N GLU A 78 -5.76 -19.63 -20.92
CA GLU A 78 -6.22 -20.99 -21.25
C GLU A 78 -7.13 -21.01 -22.48
N ALA A 79 -7.83 -19.92 -22.77
CA ALA A 79 -8.71 -19.81 -23.92
C ALA A 79 -7.93 -19.61 -25.23
N ASP A 80 -8.36 -20.30 -26.29
CA ASP A 80 -7.97 -19.97 -27.65
C ASP A 80 -8.78 -18.74 -28.11
N ILE A 81 -8.11 -17.60 -28.25
CA ILE A 81 -8.74 -16.31 -28.57
C ILE A 81 -8.25 -15.84 -29.94
N VAL A 82 -9.15 -15.87 -30.93
CA VAL A 82 -8.91 -15.33 -32.27
C VAL A 82 -9.50 -13.93 -32.39
N ASP A 83 -8.66 -12.94 -32.70
CA ASP A 83 -9.09 -11.55 -32.89
C ASP A 83 -9.46 -11.27 -34.35
N ASN A 84 -10.76 -11.15 -34.61
CA ASN A 84 -11.32 -10.86 -35.93
C ASN A 84 -11.79 -9.42 -36.10
N ARG A 85 -11.36 -8.49 -35.23
CA ARG A 85 -11.83 -7.08 -35.28
C ARG A 85 -11.44 -6.36 -36.56
N TYR A 86 -10.34 -6.76 -37.20
CA TYR A 86 -9.89 -6.23 -38.50
C TYR A 86 -10.90 -6.45 -39.64
N LEU A 87 -11.87 -7.35 -39.49
CA LEU A 87 -12.92 -7.57 -40.49
C LEU A 87 -13.99 -6.47 -40.50
N PHE A 88 -14.04 -5.61 -39.47
CA PHE A 88 -15.13 -4.67 -39.25
C PHE A 88 -14.71 -3.19 -39.26
N TYR A 89 -13.41 -2.89 -39.38
CA TYR A 89 -12.90 -1.52 -39.47
C TYR A 89 -12.02 -1.36 -40.72
N ARG A 90 -12.43 -0.47 -41.63
CA ARG A 90 -11.65 0.04 -42.78
C ARG A 90 -11.13 1.43 -42.46
#